data_AF-A0A4R1EX64-F1
#
_entry.id   AF-A0A4R1EX64-F1
#
_cell.length_a   1.000
_cell.length_b   1.000
_cell.length_c   1.000
_cell.angle_alpha   90.00
_cell.angle_beta   90.00
_cell.angle_gamma   90.00
#
_symmetry.space_group_name_H-M   'P 1'
#
loop_
_entity.id
_entity.type
_entity.pdbx_description
1 polymer ?
#
loop_
_entity_poly.entity_id
_entity_poly.type
_entity_poly.pdbx_seq_one_letter_code
_entity_poly.pdbx_strand_id
1 'polypeptide(L)'
;MKAGYLVIEAPPKGTDDSGLVKLLSWDQLPDAADPNQDDTNQANYPENVHYVARFNDILAAGMHFHNGLRRQLVDINEKTYRAELTHAIAVIEAESDLRHERIWMDPAIDQNDLEAINQDADKIRSKKKKINLAIKILGIFAVALLIFNAVTSVI
;
A
#
# COMPACT_ATOMS: atom_id res chain seq x y z
N MET A 1 -4.91 -12.21 12.85
CA MET A 1 -5.08 -11.67 11.49
C MET A 1 -6.52 -11.21 11.37
N LYS A 2 -6.75 -9.91 11.30
CA LYS A 2 -8.10 -9.34 11.15
C LYS A 2 -8.24 -8.85 9.71
N ALA A 3 -9.16 -9.44 8.97
CA ALA A 3 -9.50 -8.94 7.64
C ALA A 3 -10.24 -7.61 7.75
N GLY A 4 -10.07 -6.75 6.76
CA GLY A 4 -10.76 -5.47 6.69
C GLY A 4 -10.42 -4.72 5.42
N TYR A 5 -10.88 -3.46 5.34
CA TYR A 5 -10.76 -2.61 4.18
C TYR A 5 -9.86 -1.42 4.48
N LEU A 6 -8.86 -1.21 3.63
CA LEU A 6 -8.04 -0.02 3.63
C LEU A 6 -8.64 0.98 2.65
N VAL A 7 -8.82 2.21 3.09
CA VAL A 7 -9.46 3.26 2.30
C VAL A 7 -8.53 4.47 2.23
N ILE A 8 -8.35 5.00 1.02
CA ILE A 8 -7.67 6.28 0.82
C ILE A 8 -8.71 7.36 0.60
N GLU A 9 -8.64 8.37 1.46
CA GLU A 9 -9.33 9.62 1.26
C GLU A 9 -8.34 10.69 0.79
N ALA A 10 -8.76 11.52 -0.14
CA ALA A 10 -8.04 12.71 -0.55
C ALA A 10 -9.04 13.87 -0.74
N PRO A 11 -8.63 15.11 -0.46
CA PRO A 11 -9.45 16.25 -0.81
C PRO A 11 -9.53 16.38 -2.34
N PRO A 12 -10.64 16.91 -2.88
CA PRO A 12 -10.86 17.01 -4.31
C PRO A 12 -9.78 17.86 -4.98
N LYS A 13 -9.39 17.44 -6.19
CA LYS A 13 -8.32 18.05 -7.00
C LYS A 13 -8.61 19.55 -7.21
N GLY A 14 -7.73 20.42 -6.72
CA GLY A 14 -7.85 21.88 -6.84
C GLY A 14 -8.14 22.65 -5.55
N THR A 15 -8.19 21.98 -4.39
CA THR A 15 -8.15 22.63 -3.07
C THR A 15 -6.70 22.84 -2.59
N ASP A 16 -6.48 23.75 -1.65
CA ASP A 16 -5.15 24.10 -1.09
C ASP A 16 -4.45 22.88 -0.43
N ASP A 17 -5.25 21.88 -0.03
CA ASP A 17 -4.80 20.60 0.50
C ASP A 17 -4.53 19.52 -0.57
N SER A 18 -4.50 19.89 -1.86
CA SER A 18 -4.13 18.97 -2.95
C SER A 18 -2.73 18.41 -2.71
N GLY A 19 -2.63 17.10 -2.50
CA GLY A 19 -1.39 16.42 -2.11
C GLY A 19 -1.36 15.92 -0.66
N LEU A 20 -2.45 16.03 0.08
CA LEU A 20 -2.68 15.28 1.31
C LEU A 20 -3.55 14.05 1.04
N VAL A 21 -3.17 12.92 1.62
CA VAL A 21 -3.94 11.68 1.62
C VAL A 21 -4.13 11.19 3.04
N LYS A 22 -5.33 10.76 3.36
CA LYS A 22 -5.69 10.20 4.65
C LYS A 22 -5.94 8.71 4.51
N LEU A 23 -5.37 7.94 5.42
CA LEU A 23 -5.56 6.50 5.46
C LEU A 23 -6.60 6.12 6.51
N LEU A 24 -7.70 5.52 6.05
CA LEU A 24 -8.73 4.96 6.90
C LEU A 24 -8.72 3.43 6.86
N SER A 25 -9.32 2.85 7.90
CA SER A 25 -9.47 1.41 8.06
C SER A 25 -10.91 1.13 8.44
N TRP A 26 -11.60 0.34 7.64
CA TRP A 26 -12.97 -0.09 7.92
C TRP A 26 -13.00 -1.60 8.21
N ASP A 27 -13.79 -1.98 9.20
CA ASP A 27 -13.99 -3.38 9.57
C ASP A 27 -15.00 -4.07 8.64
N GLN A 28 -15.96 -3.31 8.10
CA GLN A 28 -16.96 -3.76 7.14
C GLN A 28 -17.10 -2.72 6.03
N LEU A 29 -17.44 -3.18 4.83
CA LEU A 29 -17.78 -2.29 3.74
C LEU A 29 -19.13 -1.62 4.07
N PRO A 30 -19.30 -0.30 3.84
CA PRO A 30 -20.61 0.33 4.00
C PRO A 30 -21.66 -0.36 3.14
N ASP A 31 -22.90 -0.49 3.61
CA ASP A 31 -23.99 -1.15 2.85
C ASP A 31 -24.19 -0.51 1.46
N ALA A 32 -23.93 0.80 1.32
CA ALA A 32 -24.00 1.54 0.05
C ALA A 32 -22.87 1.20 -0.96
N ALA A 33 -21.99 0.29 -0.59
CA ALA A 33 -20.81 -0.11 -1.33
C ALA A 33 -20.72 -1.62 -1.57
N ASP A 34 -21.76 -2.40 -1.24
CA ASP A 34 -21.78 -3.84 -1.51
C ASP A 34 -21.77 -4.09 -3.04
N PRO A 35 -20.72 -4.71 -3.60
CA PRO A 35 -20.63 -5.01 -5.03
C PRO A 35 -21.66 -6.06 -5.49
N ASN A 36 -22.38 -6.71 -4.58
CA ASN A 36 -23.45 -7.68 -4.90
C ASN A 36 -24.85 -7.07 -4.93
N GLN A 37 -24.99 -5.75 -4.72
CA GLN A 37 -26.27 -5.08 -4.82
C GLN A 37 -26.58 -4.79 -6.30
N ASP A 38 -27.38 -5.69 -6.89
CA ASP A 38 -27.92 -5.59 -8.25
C ASP A 38 -28.74 -4.29 -8.40
N ASP A 39 -28.62 -3.67 -9.57
CA ASP A 39 -29.27 -2.44 -10.07
C ASP A 39 -28.51 -1.12 -9.85
N THR A 40 -27.84 -0.67 -10.92
CA THR A 40 -27.14 0.62 -11.13
C THR A 40 -25.78 0.81 -10.43
N ASN A 41 -24.73 0.31 -11.10
CA ASN A 41 -23.28 0.43 -10.81
C ASN A 41 -22.77 1.84 -10.44
N GLN A 42 -23.07 2.32 -9.24
CA GLN A 42 -22.30 3.40 -8.62
C GLN A 42 -22.35 3.18 -7.11
N ALA A 43 -21.39 2.39 -6.60
CA ALA A 43 -21.14 2.31 -5.17
C ALA A 43 -21.00 3.74 -4.63
N ASN A 44 -21.89 4.12 -3.71
CA ASN A 44 -22.06 5.50 -3.30
C ASN A 44 -21.07 5.77 -2.15
N TYR A 45 -19.80 5.87 -2.51
CA TYR A 45 -18.75 6.26 -1.58
C TYR A 45 -18.79 7.77 -1.33
N PRO A 46 -18.39 8.23 -0.14
CA PRO A 46 -18.17 9.65 0.12
C PRO A 46 -17.27 10.28 -0.97
N GLU A 47 -17.53 11.53 -1.37
CA GLU A 47 -16.83 12.21 -2.49
C GLU A 47 -15.31 12.33 -2.31
N ASN A 48 -14.82 12.20 -1.07
CA ASN A 48 -13.41 12.23 -0.70
C ASN A 48 -12.73 10.86 -0.73
N VAL A 49 -13.49 9.76 -0.89
CA VAL A 49 -12.93 8.40 -0.98
C VAL A 49 -12.57 8.12 -2.42
N HIS A 50 -11.31 7.78 -2.67
CA HIS A 50 -10.83 7.52 -4.04
C HIS A 50 -10.39 6.08 -4.30
N TYR A 51 -10.18 5.30 -3.25
CA TYR A 51 -9.68 3.93 -3.39
C TYR A 51 -10.03 3.06 -2.19
N VAL A 52 -10.48 1.84 -2.46
CA VAL A 52 -10.82 0.83 -1.44
C VAL A 52 -10.23 -0.53 -1.82
N ALA A 53 -9.44 -1.09 -0.90
CA ALA A 53 -8.91 -2.45 -1.04
C ALA A 53 -9.16 -3.29 0.20
N ARG A 54 -9.49 -4.56 -0.01
CA ARG A 54 -9.64 -5.56 1.03
C ARG A 54 -8.32 -6.25 1.31
N PHE A 55 -7.99 -6.41 2.58
CA PHE A 55 -6.82 -7.13 3.06
C PHE A 55 -7.22 -8.24 4.02
N ASN A 56 -6.46 -9.34 4.00
CA ASN A 56 -6.61 -10.42 4.99
C ASN A 56 -6.04 -10.04 6.37
N ASP A 57 -5.10 -9.08 6.40
CA ASP A 57 -4.57 -8.49 7.63
C ASP A 57 -4.46 -6.97 7.49
N ILE A 58 -5.47 -6.26 8.02
CA ILE A 58 -5.56 -4.80 7.92
C ILE A 58 -4.49 -4.07 8.74
N LEU A 59 -4.06 -4.66 9.86
CA LEU A 59 -3.03 -4.06 10.71
C LEU A 59 -1.68 -4.10 10.00
N ALA A 60 -1.35 -5.24 9.38
CA ALA A 60 -0.17 -5.36 8.54
C ALA A 60 -0.26 -4.39 7.36
N ALA A 61 -1.40 -4.35 6.65
CA ALA A 61 -1.58 -3.45 5.51
C ALA A 61 -1.35 -1.98 5.87
N GLY A 62 -1.96 -1.51 6.97
CA GLY A 62 -1.75 -0.15 7.47
C GLY A 62 -0.30 0.13 7.87
N MET A 63 0.39 -0.84 8.47
CA MET A 63 1.81 -0.73 8.81
C MET A 63 2.69 -0.65 7.55
N HIS A 64 2.42 -1.47 6.53
CA HIS A 64 3.15 -1.47 5.27
C HIS A 64 2.96 -0.15 4.52
N PHE A 65 1.73 0.35 4.46
CA PHE A 65 1.42 1.68 3.92
C PHE A 65 2.17 2.78 4.67
N HIS A 66 2.08 2.77 6.00
CA HIS A 66 2.81 3.73 6.84
C HIS A 66 4.31 3.66 6.58
N ASN A 67 4.92 2.47 6.53
CA ASN A 67 6.35 2.31 6.25
C ASN A 67 6.74 2.83 4.85
N GLY A 68 5.86 2.66 3.86
CA GLY A 68 6.03 3.19 2.52
C GLY A 68 6.05 4.72 2.46
N LEU A 69 5.17 5.37 3.25
CA LEU A 69 4.99 6.82 3.25
C LEU A 69 5.49 7.52 4.53
N ARG A 70 6.24 6.84 5.40
CA ARG A 70 6.64 7.38 6.73
C ARG A 70 7.37 8.72 6.67
N ARG A 71 8.12 8.95 5.59
CA ARG A 71 8.86 10.21 5.37
C ARG A 71 7.97 11.37 4.90
N GLN A 72 6.72 11.07 4.58
CA GLN A 72 5.69 11.99 4.12
C GLN A 72 4.58 12.13 5.16
N LEU A 73 4.71 11.56 6.36
CA LEU A 73 3.71 11.69 7.42
C LEU A 73 3.57 13.16 7.85
N VAL A 74 2.33 13.65 7.86
CA VAL A 74 1.97 14.99 8.32
C VAL A 74 1.33 14.91 9.70
N ASP A 75 0.38 14.00 9.89
CA ASP A 75 -0.31 13.79 11.16
C ASP A 75 -0.45 12.28 11.44
N ILE A 76 0.09 11.83 12.59
CA ILE A 76 0.01 10.43 13.01
C ILE A 76 -1.36 10.04 13.57
N ASN A 77 -2.05 10.96 14.24
CA ASN A 77 -3.34 10.70 14.87
C ASN A 77 -4.41 10.52 13.79
N GLU A 78 -4.34 11.36 12.75
CA GLU A 78 -5.25 11.28 11.61
C GLU A 78 -4.77 10.34 10.50
N LYS A 79 -3.52 9.86 10.57
CA LYS A 79 -2.85 9.10 9.51
C LYS A 79 -2.90 9.84 8.17
N THR A 80 -2.53 11.12 8.22
CA THR A 80 -2.47 12.01 7.07
C THR A 80 -1.04 12.08 6.55
N TYR A 81 -0.87 11.92 5.25
CA TYR A 81 0.42 11.91 4.56
C TYR A 81 0.43 12.92 3.42
N ARG A 82 1.59 13.52 3.16
CA ARG A 82 1.83 14.40 2.03
C ARG A 82 2.31 13.59 0.82
N ALA A 83 1.36 13.04 0.09
CA ALA A 83 1.60 12.22 -1.08
C ALA A 83 0.55 12.49 -2.15
N GLU A 84 0.93 12.35 -3.41
CA GLU A 84 -0.03 12.28 -4.51
C GLU A 84 -0.92 11.03 -4.35
N LEU A 85 -2.20 11.15 -4.71
CA LEU A 85 -3.17 10.06 -4.61
C LEU A 85 -2.69 8.81 -5.36
N THR A 86 -2.20 8.97 -6.58
CA THR A 86 -1.67 7.89 -7.42
C THR A 86 -0.49 7.19 -6.74
N HIS A 87 0.39 7.94 -6.08
CA HIS A 87 1.51 7.36 -5.35
C HIS A 87 1.06 6.59 -4.11
N ALA A 88 0.06 7.11 -3.37
CA ALA A 88 -0.51 6.42 -2.22
C ALA A 88 -1.16 5.09 -2.61
N ILE A 89 -1.95 5.08 -3.70
CA ILE A 89 -2.54 3.85 -4.25
C ILE A 89 -1.42 2.89 -4.69
N ALA A 90 -0.38 3.39 -5.36
CA ALA A 90 0.76 2.58 -5.79
C ALA A 90 1.48 1.90 -4.62
N VAL A 91 1.58 2.53 -3.45
CA VAL A 91 2.19 1.93 -2.25
C VAL A 91 1.36 0.74 -1.75
N ILE A 92 0.03 0.85 -1.77
CA ILE A 92 -0.88 -0.27 -1.43
C ILE A 92 -0.71 -1.41 -2.43
N GLU A 93 -0.82 -1.10 -3.72
CA GLU A 93 -0.74 -2.08 -4.81
C GLU A 93 0.63 -2.75 -4.90
N ALA A 94 1.70 -2.04 -4.52
CA ALA A 94 3.05 -2.59 -4.48
C ALA A 94 3.24 -3.67 -3.40
N GLU A 95 2.29 -3.83 -2.48
CA GLU A 95 2.41 -4.79 -1.39
C GLU A 95 2.11 -6.22 -1.86
N SER A 96 3.18 -6.95 -2.18
CA SER A 96 3.12 -8.34 -2.67
C SER A 96 2.99 -9.37 -1.55
N ASP A 97 3.42 -9.03 -0.33
CA ASP A 97 3.50 -9.98 0.79
C ASP A 97 2.13 -10.18 1.46
N LEU A 98 1.20 -9.25 1.24
CA LEU A 98 -0.18 -9.31 1.71
C LEU A 98 -1.11 -9.54 0.52
N ARG A 99 -1.85 -10.65 0.55
CA ARG A 99 -2.97 -10.85 -0.38
C ARG A 99 -3.99 -9.75 -0.16
N HIS A 100 -4.24 -8.99 -1.21
CA HIS A 100 -5.24 -7.94 -1.25
C HIS A 100 -6.08 -8.03 -2.52
N GLU A 101 -7.27 -7.46 -2.44
CA GLU A 101 -8.23 -7.40 -3.54
C GLU A 101 -8.71 -5.95 -3.67
N ARG A 102 -8.61 -5.39 -4.87
CA ARG A 102 -9.15 -4.06 -5.16
C ARG A 102 -10.67 -4.19 -5.24
N ILE A 103 -11.37 -3.50 -4.34
CA ILE A 103 -12.84 -3.53 -4.27
C ILE A 103 -13.42 -2.40 -5.10
N TRP A 104 -12.85 -1.20 -4.97
CA TRP A 104 -13.33 -0.04 -5.69
C TRP A 104 -12.22 0.99 -5.91
N MET A 105 -12.37 1.74 -6.99
CA MET A 105 -11.51 2.83 -7.38
C MET A 105 -12.38 3.93 -8.02
N ASP A 106 -12.07 5.17 -7.72
CA ASP A 106 -12.79 6.33 -8.24
C ASP A 106 -12.81 6.32 -9.79
N PRO A 107 -13.99 6.36 -10.43
CA PRO A 107 -14.12 6.48 -11.89
C PRO A 107 -13.43 7.71 -12.49
N ALA A 108 -13.15 8.74 -11.69
CA ALA A 108 -12.41 9.92 -12.13
C ALA A 108 -10.91 9.65 -12.35
N ILE A 109 -10.39 8.50 -11.91
CA ILE A 109 -9.03 8.05 -12.18
C ILE A 109 -8.96 7.58 -13.64
N ASP A 110 -8.26 8.36 -14.47
CA ASP A 110 -8.15 8.07 -15.90
C ASP A 110 -7.10 6.98 -16.20
N GLN A 111 -6.98 6.62 -17.47
CA GLN A 111 -6.02 5.59 -17.89
C GLN A 111 -4.56 6.02 -17.69
N ASN A 112 -4.25 7.32 -17.74
CA ASN A 112 -2.90 7.83 -17.51
C ASN A 112 -2.53 7.72 -16.02
N ASP A 113 -3.48 8.01 -15.14
CA ASP A 113 -3.34 7.85 -13.69
C ASP A 113 -3.15 6.38 -13.32
N LEU A 114 -3.90 5.47 -13.96
CA LEU A 114 -3.70 4.02 -13.81
C LEU A 114 -2.31 3.56 -14.24
N GLU A 115 -1.81 4.05 -15.38
CA GLU A 115 -0.44 3.75 -15.82
C GLU A 115 0.61 4.29 -14.84
N ALA A 116 0.41 5.50 -14.31
CA ALA A 116 1.30 6.08 -13.30
C ALA A 116 1.32 5.24 -12.01
N ILE A 117 0.15 4.79 -11.53
CA ILE A 117 0.00 3.90 -10.38
C ILE A 117 0.79 2.60 -10.61
N ASN A 118 0.60 1.95 -11.76
CA ASN A 118 1.27 0.70 -12.08
C ASN A 118 2.79 0.86 -12.18
N GLN A 119 3.26 1.92 -12.85
CA GLN A 119 4.69 2.21 -12.96
C GLN A 119 5.33 2.45 -11.59
N ASP A 120 4.67 3.19 -10.72
CA ASP A 120 5.17 3.45 -9.38
C ASP A 120 5.15 2.21 -8.50
N ALA A 121 4.09 1.39 -8.60
CA ALA A 121 4.01 0.12 -7.89
C ALA A 121 5.16 -0.82 -8.31
N ASP A 122 5.47 -0.90 -9.60
CA ASP A 122 6.57 -1.72 -10.11
C ASP A 122 7.95 -1.20 -9.71
N LYS A 123 8.14 0.13 -9.65
CA LYS A 123 9.37 0.73 -9.10
C LYS A 123 9.54 0.34 -7.63
N ILE A 124 8.48 0.40 -6.82
CA ILE A 124 8.52 0.03 -5.39
C ILE A 124 8.86 -1.46 -5.25
N ARG A 125 8.15 -2.34 -5.97
CA ARG A 125 8.40 -3.79 -5.97
C ARG A 125 9.84 -4.12 -6.39
N SER A 126 10.35 -3.46 -7.42
CA SER A 126 11.71 -3.66 -7.92
C SER A 126 12.78 -3.25 -6.91
N LYS A 127 12.57 -2.14 -6.18
CA LYS A 127 13.46 -1.71 -5.11
C LYS A 127 13.49 -2.73 -3.97
N LYS A 128 12.32 -3.21 -3.51
CA LYS A 128 12.22 -4.26 -2.48
C LYS A 128 12.97 -5.53 -2.92
N LYS A 129 12.79 -5.98 -4.16
CA LYS A 129 13.48 -7.16 -4.72
C LYS A 129 15.01 -7.02 -4.68
N LYS A 130 15.54 -5.85 -5.08
CA LYS A 130 17.00 -5.60 -5.07
C LYS A 130 17.58 -5.63 -3.66
N ILE A 131 16.88 -5.03 -2.69
CA ILE A 131 17.30 -5.03 -1.28
C ILE A 131 17.30 -6.46 -0.73
N ASN A 132 16.24 -7.23 -0.98
CA ASN A 132 16.15 -8.63 -0.54
C ASN A 132 17.30 -9.48 -1.10
N LEU A 133 17.66 -9.25 -2.37
CA LEU A 133 18.78 -9.94 -3.00
C LEU A 133 20.12 -9.57 -2.33
N ALA A 134 20.35 -8.29 -2.04
CA ALA A 134 21.56 -7.85 -1.33
C ALA A 134 21.67 -8.45 0.07
N ILE A 135 20.58 -8.47 0.83
CA ILE A 135 20.53 -9.09 2.17
C ILE A 135 20.79 -10.59 2.09
N LYS A 136 20.21 -11.29 1.09
CA LYS A 136 20.43 -12.72 0.89
C LYS A 136 21.90 -13.05 0.60
N ILE A 137 22.56 -12.25 -0.25
CA ILE A 137 23.99 -12.41 -0.55
C ILE A 137 24.81 -12.20 0.73
N LEU A 138 24.53 -11.13 1.48
CA LEU A 138 25.23 -10.84 2.74
C LEU A 138 25.08 -11.99 3.74
N GLY A 139 23.87 -12.56 3.87
CA GLY A 139 23.61 -13.72 4.71
C GLY A 139 24.41 -14.94 4.30
N ILE A 140 24.48 -15.24 2.99
CA ILE A 140 25.28 -16.34 2.47
C ILE A 140 26.77 -16.13 2.79
N PHE A 141 27.29 -14.92 2.58
CA PHE A 141 28.67 -14.58 2.92
C PHE A 141 28.97 -14.74 4.42
N ALA A 142 28.08 -14.27 5.29
CA ALA A 142 28.24 -14.40 6.74
C ALA A 142 28.30 -15.87 7.17
N VAL A 143 27.41 -16.71 6.64
CA VAL A 143 27.40 -18.16 6.92
C VAL A 143 28.66 -18.84 6.39
N ALA A 144 29.10 -18.52 5.17
CA ALA A 144 30.31 -19.07 4.58
C ALA A 144 31.56 -18.72 5.42
N LEU A 145 31.67 -17.47 5.88
CA LEU A 145 32.77 -17.00 6.72
C LEU A 145 32.75 -17.69 8.09
N LEU A 146 31.57 -17.89 8.67
CA LEU A 146 31.41 -18.61 9.94
C LEU A 146 31.85 -20.07 9.81
N ILE A 147 31.43 -20.77 8.76
CA ILE A 147 31.87 -22.15 8.48
C ILE A 147 33.38 -22.20 8.27
N PHE A 148 33.93 -21.27 7.48
CA PHE A 148 35.37 -21.19 7.23
C PHE A 148 36.15 -21.01 8.54
N ASN A 149 35.73 -20.07 9.39
CA ASN A 149 36.35 -19.83 10.69
C ASN A 149 36.26 -21.06 11.61
N ALA A 150 35.07 -21.69 11.67
CA ALA A 150 34.87 -22.91 12.45
C ALA A 150 35.79 -24.06 12.00
N VAL A 151 35.96 -24.26 10.69
CA VAL A 151 36.89 -25.28 10.16
C VAL A 151 38.34 -24.94 10.49
N THR A 152 38.76 -23.68 10.32
CA THR A 152 40.13 -23.25 10.66
C THR A 152 40.43 -23.29 12.16
N SER A 153 39.41 -23.25 13.02
CA SER A 153 39.58 -23.36 14.47
C SER A 153 39.66 -24.82 14.96
N VAL A 154 39.26 -25.79 14.14
CA VAL A 154 39.24 -27.23 14.49
C VAL A 154 40.49 -27.95 13.99
N ILE A 155 41.16 -27.41 12.96
CA ILE A 155 42.45 -27.89 12.42
C ILE A 155 43.60 -27.25 13.18
#